data_AF-A0A397YY67-F1
#
_entry.id   AF-A0A397YY67-F1
#
_cell.length_a   1.000
_cell.length_b   1.000
_cell.length_c   1.000
_cell.angle_alpha   90.00
_cell.angle_beta   90.00
_cell.angle_gamma   90.00
#
_symmetry.space_group_name_H-M   'P 1'
#
loop_
_entity.id
_entity.type
_entity.pdbx_description
1 polymer ?
#
loop_
_entity_poly.entity_id
_entity_poly.type
_entity_poly.pdbx_seq_one_letter_code
_entity_poly.pdbx_strand_id
1 'polypeptide(L)'
;MANVPQISSSILLTLCFTLFTTPALSDYLNPLQDFCVADLQATPSNTGYPCKSQVTSEDFFYSGLGTPLNTSNPKGVAANRANLMTFPGLNTMGISMYNVAVAAGVANPPHSHPGVTEAGVVVEGSVLIGFLTNNYTLYSKVAGPGDMFVIPPGLIHYEMNVGKTEARLLTVVASEWPSEVLVPHTLFLAKPEIPDFVLKKIFKTDGKTINMLRTKLTN
;
A
#
# COMPACT_ATOMS: atom_id res chain seq x y z
N MET A 1 -32.16 -34.07 -25.18
CA MET A 1 -32.02 -34.18 -23.71
C MET A 1 -30.56 -34.54 -23.44
N ALA A 2 -29.75 -33.60 -22.93
CA ALA A 2 -28.34 -33.83 -22.68
C ALA A 2 -28.16 -34.36 -21.24
N ASN A 3 -27.47 -35.49 -21.10
CA ASN A 3 -27.13 -36.11 -19.82
C ASN A 3 -26.11 -35.24 -19.09
N VAL A 4 -26.48 -34.73 -17.91
CA VAL A 4 -25.53 -34.14 -16.96
C VAL A 4 -24.96 -35.29 -16.14
N PRO A 5 -23.63 -35.52 -16.12
CA PRO A 5 -23.03 -36.60 -15.35
C PRO A 5 -23.14 -36.30 -13.85
N GLN A 6 -23.69 -37.25 -13.09
CA GLN A 6 -23.69 -37.23 -11.63
C GLN A 6 -22.25 -37.43 -11.12
N ILE A 7 -21.70 -36.40 -10.50
CA ILE A 7 -20.42 -36.48 -9.80
C ILE A 7 -20.66 -37.27 -8.51
N SER A 8 -19.90 -38.35 -8.31
CA SER A 8 -20.07 -39.23 -7.15
C SER A 8 -19.70 -38.51 -5.84
N SER A 9 -20.49 -38.75 -4.79
CA SER A 9 -20.33 -38.13 -3.45
C SER A 9 -18.93 -38.37 -2.85
N SER A 10 -18.27 -39.45 -3.25
CA SER A 10 -16.90 -39.80 -2.87
C SER A 10 -15.84 -38.82 -3.39
N ILE A 11 -16.05 -38.19 -4.56
CA ILE A 11 -15.11 -37.21 -5.13
C ILE A 11 -15.18 -35.88 -4.37
N LEU A 12 -16.38 -35.53 -3.87
CA LEU A 12 -16.61 -34.30 -3.11
C LEU A 12 -15.97 -34.34 -1.71
N LEU A 13 -15.92 -35.52 -1.09
CA LEU A 13 -15.32 -35.71 0.23
C LEU A 13 -13.78 -35.64 0.19
N THR A 14 -13.16 -36.18 -0.87
CA THR A 14 -11.70 -36.13 -1.07
C THR A 14 -11.20 -34.71 -1.38
N LEU A 15 -12.02 -33.91 -2.08
CA LEU A 15 -11.73 -32.49 -2.33
C LEU A 15 -11.83 -31.64 -1.04
N CYS A 16 -12.70 -32.02 -0.10
CA CYS A 16 -12.80 -31.32 1.18
C CYS A 16 -11.62 -31.61 2.11
N PHE A 17 -11.08 -32.84 2.13
CA PHE A 17 -9.96 -33.19 3.02
C PHE A 17 -8.62 -32.57 2.60
N THR A 18 -8.39 -32.29 1.32
CA THR A 18 -7.17 -31.60 0.87
C THR A 18 -7.18 -30.10 1.17
N LEU A 19 -8.36 -29.50 1.42
CA LEU A 19 -8.50 -28.09 1.84
C LEU A 19 -8.17 -27.86 3.32
N PHE A 20 -8.05 -28.92 4.14
CA PHE A 20 -7.77 -28.80 5.58
C PHE A 20 -6.32 -29.15 5.97
N THR A 21 -5.41 -29.32 5.02
CA THR A 21 -3.99 -29.63 5.31
C THR A 21 -3.01 -28.54 4.89
N THR A 22 -3.49 -27.34 4.56
CA THR A 22 -2.59 -26.19 4.60
C THR A 22 -2.39 -25.82 6.07
N PRO A 23 -1.18 -25.97 6.66
CA PRO A 23 -0.87 -25.12 7.78
C PRO A 23 -1.12 -23.71 7.26
N ALA A 24 -1.96 -22.95 7.95
CA ALA A 24 -1.98 -21.50 7.81
C ALA A 24 -0.56 -21.06 8.12
N LEU A 25 0.27 -20.94 7.08
CA LEU A 25 1.56 -20.29 7.16
C LEU A 25 1.19 -18.86 7.50
N SER A 26 1.35 -18.55 8.78
CA SER A 26 1.56 -17.19 9.26
C SER A 26 2.22 -16.38 8.15
N ASP A 27 1.61 -15.25 7.77
CA ASP A 27 2.04 -14.27 6.76
C ASP A 27 3.40 -13.59 7.11
N TYR A 28 4.25 -14.30 7.82
CA TYR A 28 5.64 -14.00 8.06
C TYR A 28 6.39 -15.25 7.63
N LEU A 29 6.92 -15.24 6.39
CA LEU A 29 8.03 -16.13 6.06
C LEU A 29 9.08 -15.92 7.16
N ASN A 30 9.16 -16.84 8.12
CA ASN A 30 10.37 -16.94 8.92
C ASN A 30 11.50 -17.15 7.91
N PRO A 31 12.47 -16.24 7.84
CA PRO A 31 13.52 -16.41 6.86
C PRO A 31 14.26 -17.69 7.27
N LEU A 32 14.41 -18.63 6.33
CA LEU A 32 15.11 -19.92 6.54
C LEU A 32 16.61 -19.74 6.88
N GLN A 33 17.06 -18.49 6.99
CA GLN A 33 18.41 -17.97 7.14
C GLN A 33 18.31 -16.55 7.74
N ASP A 34 19.39 -15.99 8.29
CA ASP A 34 19.32 -14.69 8.99
C ASP A 34 18.95 -13.52 8.06
N PHE A 35 19.39 -13.55 6.80
CA PHE A 35 19.09 -12.52 5.80
C PHE A 35 19.18 -13.03 4.37
N CYS A 36 18.59 -12.28 3.43
CA CYS A 36 18.69 -12.52 2.00
C CYS A 36 18.69 -11.19 1.26
N VAL A 37 19.81 -10.45 1.21
CA VAL A 37 19.88 -9.16 0.50
C VAL A 37 19.53 -9.37 -0.97
N ALA A 38 18.54 -8.64 -1.51
CA ALA A 38 18.09 -8.83 -2.89
C ALA A 38 19.17 -8.52 -3.92
N ASP A 39 19.36 -9.42 -4.88
CA ASP A 39 20.05 -9.13 -6.13
C ASP A 39 19.06 -8.52 -7.14
N LEU A 40 18.98 -7.19 -7.15
CA LEU A 40 18.09 -6.46 -8.06
C LEU A 40 18.49 -6.55 -9.54
N GLN A 41 19.67 -7.11 -9.87
CA GLN A 41 20.08 -7.36 -11.26
C GLN A 41 19.62 -8.73 -11.76
N ALA A 42 19.23 -9.63 -10.85
CA ALA A 42 18.70 -10.93 -11.20
C ALA A 42 17.21 -10.86 -11.57
N THR A 43 16.75 -11.87 -12.30
CA THR A 43 15.33 -12.04 -12.61
C THR A 43 14.56 -12.37 -11.33
N PRO A 44 13.53 -11.59 -10.95
CA PRO A 44 12.69 -11.91 -9.80
C PRO A 44 11.88 -13.18 -10.05
N SER A 45 11.53 -13.86 -8.96
CA SER A 45 10.63 -15.01 -8.92
C SER A 45 9.28 -14.64 -8.30
N ASN A 46 8.33 -15.58 -8.26
CA ASN A 46 7.06 -15.39 -7.58
C ASN A 46 7.20 -15.13 -6.07
N THR A 47 8.35 -15.50 -5.48
CA THR A 47 8.65 -15.32 -4.05
C THR A 47 9.59 -14.14 -3.80
N GLY A 48 9.79 -13.26 -4.78
CA GLY A 48 10.69 -12.11 -4.69
C GLY A 48 12.04 -12.32 -5.38
N TYR A 49 13.04 -11.57 -4.95
CA TYR A 49 14.38 -11.56 -5.54
C TYR A 49 15.29 -12.64 -4.93
N PRO A 50 16.18 -13.27 -5.71
CA PRO A 50 17.23 -14.11 -5.16
C PRO A 50 18.21 -13.29 -4.32
N CYS A 51 18.93 -13.97 -3.41
CA CYS A 51 19.92 -13.31 -2.56
C CYS A 51 21.23 -13.05 -3.32
N LYS A 52 21.89 -11.93 -3.04
CA LYS A 52 23.27 -11.67 -3.48
C LYS A 52 24.23 -12.72 -2.91
N SER A 53 25.29 -13.02 -3.65
CA SER A 53 26.36 -13.94 -3.22
C SER A 53 27.41 -13.30 -2.31
N GLN A 54 27.54 -11.97 -2.35
CA GLN A 54 28.44 -11.20 -1.50
C GLN A 54 27.63 -10.13 -0.78
N VAL A 55 27.74 -10.09 0.55
CA VAL A 55 27.04 -9.17 1.44
C VAL A 55 28.04 -8.48 2.34
N THR A 56 27.82 -7.19 2.57
CA THR A 56 28.65 -6.34 3.43
C THR A 56 27.79 -5.61 4.44
N SER A 57 28.41 -4.95 5.42
CA SER A 57 27.67 -4.13 6.39
C SER A 57 26.82 -3.06 5.71
N GLU A 58 27.30 -2.46 4.61
CA GLU A 58 26.58 -1.40 3.87
C GLU A 58 25.23 -1.87 3.29
N ASP A 59 25.04 -3.18 3.08
CA ASP A 59 23.76 -3.72 2.62
C ASP A 59 22.64 -3.64 3.69
N PHE A 60 22.97 -3.28 4.94
CA PHE A 60 22.05 -3.20 6.07
C PHE A 60 21.85 -1.77 6.62
N PHE A 61 22.47 -0.75 6.01
CA PHE A 61 22.29 0.64 6.41
C PHE A 61 21.79 1.48 5.24
N TYR A 62 20.77 2.31 5.50
CA TYR A 62 20.16 3.16 4.48
C TYR A 62 20.03 4.60 4.98
N SER A 63 20.73 5.52 4.32
CA SER A 63 20.71 6.96 4.65
C SER A 63 19.72 7.76 3.79
N GLY A 64 19.13 7.15 2.76
CA GLY A 64 18.31 7.86 1.77
C GLY A 64 17.05 8.52 2.33
N LEU A 65 16.55 8.06 3.47
CA LEU A 65 15.42 8.72 4.17
C LEU A 65 15.75 10.15 4.60
N GLY A 66 17.02 10.47 4.88
CA GLY A 66 17.48 11.80 5.29
C GLY A 66 17.63 12.81 4.16
N THR A 67 17.41 12.40 2.90
CA THR A 67 17.52 13.30 1.73
C THR A 67 16.50 14.44 1.84
N PRO A 68 16.87 15.70 1.55
CA PRO A 68 15.91 16.80 1.55
C PRO A 68 14.71 16.54 0.62
N LEU A 69 13.50 16.78 1.14
CA LEU A 69 12.25 16.66 0.39
C LEU A 69 11.83 18.03 -0.16
N ASN A 70 11.20 18.04 -1.33
CA ASN A 70 10.68 19.25 -1.96
C ASN A 70 9.21 19.09 -2.32
N THR A 71 8.35 19.71 -1.52
CA THR A 71 6.90 19.76 -1.73
C THR A 71 6.45 20.81 -2.74
N SER A 72 7.37 21.62 -3.29
CA SER A 72 7.11 22.53 -4.41
C SER A 72 7.01 21.77 -5.74
N ASN A 73 6.13 20.77 -5.80
CA ASN A 73 5.84 19.96 -6.96
C ASN A 73 4.31 19.91 -7.19
N PRO A 74 3.82 19.52 -8.38
CA PRO A 74 2.38 19.58 -8.70
C PRO A 74 1.47 18.82 -7.72
N LYS A 75 1.99 17.79 -7.04
CA LYS A 75 1.23 16.99 -6.07
C LYS A 75 1.24 17.60 -4.65
N GLY A 76 2.19 18.49 -4.35
CA GLY A 76 2.38 19.01 -3.00
C GLY A 76 2.84 17.97 -1.97
N VAL A 77 3.22 16.77 -2.41
CA VAL A 77 3.69 15.66 -1.57
C VAL A 77 5.03 15.19 -2.12
N ALA A 78 5.97 14.90 -1.23
CA ALA A 78 7.27 14.33 -1.56
C ALA A 78 7.60 13.22 -0.57
N ALA A 79 8.23 12.13 -1.02
CA ALA A 79 8.57 11.01 -0.14
C ALA A 79 9.91 10.37 -0.52
N ASN A 80 10.75 10.13 0.48
CA ASN A 80 11.87 9.22 0.38
C ASN A 80 11.40 7.83 0.78
N ARG A 81 11.81 6.81 0.04
CA ARG A 81 11.34 5.44 0.20
C ARG A 81 12.54 4.57 0.61
N ALA A 82 12.43 3.88 1.73
CA ALA A 82 13.28 2.75 2.09
C ALA A 82 12.44 1.48 1.91
N ASN A 83 12.36 1.00 0.67
CA ASN A 83 11.66 -0.23 0.32
C ASN A 83 12.62 -1.14 -0.46
N LEU A 84 12.18 -2.35 -0.81
CA LEU A 84 12.99 -3.37 -1.48
C LEU A 84 13.79 -2.83 -2.68
N MET A 85 13.21 -1.91 -3.44
CA MET A 85 13.82 -1.38 -4.66
C MET A 85 14.91 -0.34 -4.40
N THR A 86 14.86 0.36 -3.26
CA THR A 86 15.86 1.38 -2.88
C THR A 86 16.82 0.91 -1.80
N PHE A 87 16.41 -0.09 -1.02
CA PHE A 87 17.17 -0.69 0.07
C PHE A 87 17.03 -2.22 0.02
N PRO A 88 17.88 -2.91 -0.78
CA PRO A 88 17.77 -4.35 -1.04
C PRO A 88 17.93 -5.24 0.20
N GLY A 89 18.50 -4.71 1.29
CA GLY A 89 18.59 -5.40 2.57
C GLY A 89 17.22 -5.71 3.20
N LEU A 90 16.15 -5.07 2.74
CA LEU A 90 14.78 -5.32 3.21
C LEU A 90 14.14 -6.58 2.62
N ASN A 91 14.76 -7.22 1.63
CA ASN A 91 14.22 -8.44 1.05
C ASN A 91 14.03 -9.51 2.14
N THR A 92 12.83 -10.11 2.19
CA THR A 92 12.39 -11.07 3.22
C THR A 92 12.20 -10.50 4.64
N MET A 93 12.34 -9.19 4.84
CA MET A 93 12.22 -8.56 6.16
C MET A 93 10.78 -8.13 6.51
N GLY A 94 9.86 -8.11 5.55
CA GLY A 94 8.46 -7.78 5.80
C GLY A 94 8.20 -6.34 6.21
N ILE A 95 9.14 -5.41 5.96
CA ILE A 95 9.00 -4.00 6.35
C ILE A 95 9.59 -3.05 5.31
N SER A 96 8.97 -1.87 5.17
CA SER A 96 9.53 -0.72 4.46
C SER A 96 9.23 0.56 5.22
N MET A 97 10.02 1.61 5.01
CA MET A 97 9.85 2.90 5.69
C MET A 97 9.80 4.06 4.71
N TYR A 98 9.09 5.12 5.08
CA TYR A 98 8.87 6.30 4.24
C TYR A 98 9.02 7.58 5.07
N ASN A 99 9.84 8.52 4.60
CA ASN A 99 9.85 9.90 5.11
C ASN A 99 9.03 10.73 4.13
N VAL A 100 7.88 11.21 4.57
CA VAL A 100 6.88 11.88 3.73
C VAL A 100 6.75 13.32 4.17
N ALA A 101 6.82 14.25 3.22
CA ALA A 101 6.55 15.66 3.40
C ALA A 101 5.27 16.04 2.64
N VAL A 102 4.41 16.83 3.28
CA VAL A 102 3.12 17.27 2.74
C VAL A 102 3.03 18.79 2.89
N ALA A 103 2.87 19.51 1.78
CA ALA A 103 2.69 20.97 1.81
C ALA A 103 1.41 21.37 2.56
N ALA A 104 1.37 22.60 3.07
CA ALA A 104 0.20 23.12 3.78
C ALA A 104 -1.07 23.06 2.92
N GLY A 105 -2.16 22.52 3.48
CA GLY A 105 -3.44 22.38 2.80
C GLY A 105 -3.52 21.24 1.79
N VAL A 106 -2.46 20.46 1.60
CA VAL A 106 -2.43 19.34 0.66
C VAL A 106 -2.86 18.04 1.34
N ALA A 107 -3.61 17.23 0.60
CA ALA A 107 -4.01 15.90 1.01
C ALA A 107 -3.25 14.82 0.24
N ASN A 108 -2.79 13.79 0.95
CA ASN A 108 -2.54 12.50 0.36
C ASN A 108 -3.92 11.81 0.21
N PRO A 109 -4.39 11.56 -1.02
CA PRO A 109 -5.76 11.11 -1.26
C PRO A 109 -6.05 9.74 -0.64
N PRO A 110 -7.33 9.35 -0.53
CA PRO A 110 -7.71 8.03 -0.05
C PRO A 110 -6.99 6.89 -0.80
N HIS A 111 -6.27 6.07 -0.06
CA HIS A 111 -5.52 4.92 -0.58
C HIS A 111 -5.55 3.75 0.40
N SER A 112 -5.03 2.59 -0.02
CA SER A 112 -4.97 1.37 0.78
C SER A 112 -3.74 0.55 0.42
N HIS A 113 -3.21 -0.19 1.40
CA HIS A 113 -2.17 -1.19 1.22
C HIS A 113 -2.76 -2.59 1.45
N PRO A 114 -3.16 -3.30 0.37
CA PRO A 114 -3.79 -4.61 0.49
C PRO A 114 -2.99 -5.59 1.35
N GLY A 115 -3.64 -6.16 2.37
CA GLY A 115 -3.09 -7.23 3.20
C GLY A 115 -2.08 -6.79 4.27
N VAL A 116 -1.69 -5.51 4.34
CA VAL A 116 -0.58 -5.08 5.22
C VAL A 116 -0.92 -3.84 6.04
N THR A 117 -0.38 -3.79 7.25
CA THR A 117 -0.54 -2.67 8.18
C THR A 117 0.39 -1.52 7.79
N GLU A 118 -0.07 -0.29 7.97
CA GLU A 118 0.78 0.89 8.04
C GLU A 118 0.77 1.46 9.47
N ALA A 119 1.91 1.95 9.94
CA ALA A 119 1.99 2.77 11.13
C ALA A 119 2.93 3.94 10.88
N GLY A 120 2.83 4.99 11.68
CA GLY A 120 3.73 6.12 11.53
C GLY A 120 3.69 7.07 12.69
N VAL A 121 4.62 8.02 12.67
CA VAL A 121 4.68 9.13 13.61
C VAL A 121 4.70 10.44 12.83
N VAL A 122 3.97 11.42 13.33
CA VAL A 122 4.12 12.80 12.85
C VAL A 122 5.42 13.34 13.46
N VAL A 123 6.31 13.82 12.61
CA VAL A 123 7.62 14.39 13.00
C VAL A 123 7.52 15.91 13.09
N GLU A 124 6.80 16.54 12.14
CA GLU A 124 6.63 17.99 12.05
C GLU A 124 5.21 18.33 11.56
N GLY A 125 4.70 19.50 11.95
CA GLY A 125 3.44 20.05 11.44
C GLY A 125 2.18 19.50 12.13
N SER A 126 1.04 19.56 11.42
CA SER A 126 -0.27 19.14 11.93
C SER A 126 -1.06 18.47 10.83
N VAL A 127 -1.36 17.18 11.01
CA VAL A 127 -1.89 16.32 9.95
C VAL A 127 -3.20 15.68 10.42
N LEU A 128 -4.28 15.90 9.68
CA LEU A 128 -5.50 15.12 9.82
C LEU A 128 -5.25 13.75 9.20
N ILE A 129 -5.26 12.71 10.02
CA ILE A 129 -5.08 11.32 9.59
C ILE A 129 -6.39 10.58 9.87
N GLY A 130 -6.86 9.77 8.93
CA GLY A 130 -8.05 8.96 9.16
C GLY A 130 -8.13 7.71 8.30
N PHE A 131 -8.84 6.70 8.80
CA PHE A 131 -9.14 5.47 8.08
C PHE A 131 -10.61 5.08 8.19
N LEU A 132 -11.06 4.29 7.22
CA LEU A 132 -12.43 3.82 7.11
C LEU A 132 -12.50 2.30 7.31
N THR A 133 -13.43 1.86 8.15
CA THR A 133 -13.75 0.44 8.32
C THR A 133 -14.76 -0.05 7.27
N ASN A 134 -14.90 -1.37 7.14
CA ASN A 134 -15.83 -2.01 6.20
C ASN A 134 -17.33 -1.73 6.48
N ASN A 135 -17.66 -1.26 7.68
CA ASN A 135 -19.01 -0.79 8.04
C ASN A 135 -19.17 0.74 7.88
N TYR A 136 -18.30 1.38 7.11
CA TYR A 136 -18.34 2.80 6.77
C TYR A 136 -18.13 3.75 7.97
N THR A 137 -17.43 3.29 9.01
CA THR A 137 -17.08 4.15 10.17
C THR A 137 -15.74 4.84 9.92
N LEU A 138 -15.69 6.15 10.12
CA LEU A 138 -14.47 6.94 10.08
C LEU A 138 -13.86 7.02 11.49
N TYR A 139 -12.56 6.72 11.58
CA TYR A 139 -11.73 7.03 12.73
C TYR A 139 -10.67 8.04 12.28
N SER A 140 -10.62 9.21 12.90
CA SER A 140 -9.67 10.26 12.53
C SER A 140 -9.25 11.14 13.69
N LYS A 141 -8.07 11.75 13.57
CA LYS A 141 -7.51 12.70 14.52
C LYS A 141 -6.63 13.70 13.77
N VAL A 142 -6.61 14.96 14.22
CA VAL A 142 -5.52 15.88 13.91
C VAL A 142 -4.33 15.54 14.80
N ALA A 143 -3.30 14.93 14.23
CA ALA A 143 -2.08 14.49 14.89
C ALA A 143 -0.98 15.54 14.76
N GLY A 144 -0.19 15.71 15.83
CA GLY A 144 0.97 16.60 15.87
C GLY A 144 2.28 15.87 16.19
N PRO A 145 3.42 16.58 16.28
CA PRO A 145 4.73 15.95 16.47
C PRO A 145 4.77 15.00 17.67
N GLY A 146 5.22 13.78 17.46
CA GLY A 146 5.29 12.71 18.46
C GLY A 146 4.04 11.85 18.57
N ASP A 147 2.90 12.24 17.97
CA ASP A 147 1.74 11.37 17.87
C ASP A 147 2.02 10.22 16.90
N MET A 148 1.77 8.99 17.37
CA MET A 148 1.78 7.78 16.54
C MET A 148 0.36 7.49 16.02
N PHE A 149 0.29 6.94 14.81
CA PHE A 149 -0.93 6.36 14.25
C PHE A 149 -0.68 4.94 13.73
N VAL A 150 -1.76 4.18 13.57
CA VAL A 150 -1.77 2.84 12.98
C VAL A 150 -3.01 2.69 12.11
N ILE A 151 -2.82 2.13 10.92
CA ILE A 151 -3.84 1.83 9.94
C ILE A 151 -3.92 0.30 9.79
N PRO A 152 -5.06 -0.31 10.17
CA PRO A 152 -5.23 -1.76 10.03
C PRO A 152 -5.09 -2.24 8.58
N PRO A 153 -4.72 -3.54 8.38
CA PRO A 153 -4.44 -4.09 7.06
C PRO A 153 -5.51 -3.79 5.99
N GLY A 154 -5.09 -3.20 4.88
CA GLY A 154 -5.94 -2.98 3.71
C GLY A 154 -7.06 -1.93 3.88
N LEU A 155 -7.16 -1.24 5.01
CA LEU A 155 -8.18 -0.21 5.17
C LEU A 155 -7.86 1.04 4.34
N ILE A 156 -8.91 1.64 3.78
CA ILE A 156 -8.79 2.92 3.07
C ILE A 156 -8.47 3.99 4.11
N HIS A 157 -7.42 4.77 3.86
CA HIS A 157 -6.98 5.85 4.74
C HIS A 157 -6.47 7.04 3.93
N TYR A 158 -6.29 8.18 4.60
CA TYR A 158 -5.84 9.43 4.02
C TYR A 158 -5.13 10.29 5.06
N GLU A 159 -4.32 11.21 4.55
CA GLU A 159 -3.67 12.26 5.33
C GLU A 159 -3.96 13.62 4.69
N MET A 160 -4.15 14.65 5.51
CA MET A 160 -4.21 16.03 5.03
C MET A 160 -3.45 16.92 5.97
N ASN A 161 -2.49 17.69 5.44
CA ASN A 161 -1.83 18.71 6.22
C ASN A 161 -2.80 19.87 6.46
N VAL A 162 -3.29 19.99 7.69
CA VAL A 162 -4.20 21.05 8.14
C VAL A 162 -3.47 22.21 8.81
N GLY A 163 -2.14 22.11 8.90
CA GLY A 163 -1.25 23.16 9.38
C GLY A 163 -1.02 24.28 8.35
N LYS A 164 -0.23 25.28 8.76
CA LYS A 164 0.14 26.44 7.94
C LYS A 164 1.50 26.30 7.24
N THR A 165 2.26 25.28 7.61
CA THR A 165 3.59 24.98 7.09
C THR A 165 3.62 23.54 6.57
N GLU A 166 4.71 23.15 5.90
CA GLU A 166 4.97 21.75 5.58
C GLU A 166 4.86 20.88 6.84
N ALA A 167 4.29 19.69 6.67
CA ALA A 167 4.22 18.65 7.69
C ALA A 167 5.05 17.46 7.24
N ARG A 168 5.62 16.73 8.21
CA ARG A 168 6.44 15.55 7.94
C ARG A 168 5.97 14.35 8.75
N LEU A 169 5.90 13.21 8.09
CA LEU A 169 5.58 11.92 8.66
C LEU A 169 6.72 10.94 8.42
N LEU A 170 6.98 10.09 9.40
CA LEU A 170 7.82 8.90 9.22
C LEU A 170 6.92 7.69 9.37
N THR A 171 6.71 6.94 8.29
CA THR A 171 5.80 5.79 8.26
C THR A 171 6.57 4.49 7.99
N VAL A 172 5.98 3.38 8.43
CA VAL A 172 6.43 2.02 8.23
C VAL A 172 5.25 1.21 7.71
N VAL A 173 5.48 0.40 6.68
CA VAL A 173 4.47 -0.52 6.15
C VAL A 173 4.99 -1.94 6.34
N ALA A 174 4.12 -2.85 6.79
CA ALA A 174 4.43 -4.26 7.05
C ALA A 174 4.57 -5.08 5.74
N SER A 175 5.39 -4.58 4.82
CA SER A 175 5.89 -5.24 3.63
C SER A 175 7.12 -4.50 3.15
N GLU A 176 8.14 -5.22 2.68
CA GLU A 176 9.31 -4.65 2.03
C GLU A 176 8.99 -3.96 0.71
N TRP A 177 7.89 -4.32 0.05
CA TRP A 177 7.46 -3.72 -1.19
C TRP A 177 5.93 -3.66 -1.27
N PRO A 178 5.31 -2.74 -0.50
CA PRO A 178 3.87 -2.70 -0.37
C PRO A 178 3.22 -2.30 -1.69
N SER A 179 2.14 -3.00 -2.04
CA SER A 179 1.23 -2.54 -3.08
C SER A 179 0.39 -1.37 -2.56
N GLU A 180 -0.04 -0.49 -3.47
CA GLU A 180 -0.86 0.67 -3.15
C GLU A 180 -2.05 0.73 -4.11
N VAL A 181 -3.25 0.89 -3.54
CA VAL A 181 -4.48 1.13 -4.28
C VAL A 181 -4.90 2.58 -4.05
N LEU A 182 -4.53 3.46 -4.99
CA LEU A 182 -4.89 4.86 -4.97
C LEU A 182 -6.34 5.06 -5.44
N VAL A 183 -7.29 5.08 -4.50
CA VAL A 183 -8.72 4.89 -4.77
C VAL A 183 -9.25 5.78 -5.90
N PRO A 184 -9.03 7.12 -5.91
CA PRO A 184 -9.55 7.96 -6.99
C PRO A 184 -8.97 7.59 -8.37
N HIS A 185 -7.67 7.28 -8.43
CA HIS A 185 -7.01 6.95 -9.69
C HIS A 185 -7.42 5.57 -10.19
N THR A 186 -7.50 4.57 -9.30
CA THR A 186 -7.95 3.22 -9.66
C THR A 186 -9.39 3.23 -10.15
N LEU A 187 -10.27 4.07 -9.61
CA LEU A 187 -11.67 4.14 -10.05
C LEU A 187 -11.85 4.91 -11.37
N PHE A 188 -11.15 6.02 -11.56
CA PHE A 188 -11.43 6.94 -12.67
C PHE A 188 -10.39 6.91 -13.80
N LEU A 189 -9.17 6.43 -13.55
CA LEU A 189 -8.06 6.43 -14.52
C LEU A 189 -7.52 5.01 -14.84
N ALA A 190 -8.26 3.96 -14.48
CA ALA A 190 -7.89 2.58 -14.83
C ALA A 190 -7.68 2.40 -16.34
N LYS A 191 -6.78 1.47 -16.71
CA LYS A 191 -6.51 1.09 -18.09
C LYS A 191 -6.56 -0.44 -18.23
N PRO A 192 -7.54 -1.02 -18.94
CA PRO A 192 -8.68 -0.35 -19.58
C PRO A 192 -9.62 0.34 -18.58
N GLU A 193 -10.36 1.35 -19.04
CA GLU A 193 -11.26 2.15 -18.20
C GLU A 193 -12.44 1.32 -17.66
N ILE A 194 -12.90 1.65 -16.44
CA ILE A 194 -14.19 1.15 -15.96
C ILE A 194 -15.30 1.72 -16.87
N PRO A 195 -16.19 0.90 -17.43
CA PRO A 195 -17.23 1.38 -18.33
C PRO A 195 -18.12 2.44 -17.69
N ASP A 196 -18.39 3.53 -18.42
CA ASP A 196 -19.17 4.66 -17.90
C ASP A 196 -20.52 4.26 -17.33
N PHE A 197 -21.20 3.28 -17.93
CA PHE A 197 -22.51 2.83 -17.44
C PHE A 197 -22.42 2.21 -16.04
N VAL A 198 -21.29 1.60 -15.67
CA VAL A 198 -21.03 1.08 -14.32
C VAL A 198 -20.87 2.24 -13.34
N LEU A 199 -19.98 3.19 -13.63
CA LEU A 199 -19.72 4.33 -12.74
C LEU A 199 -20.96 5.21 -12.56
N LYS A 200 -21.69 5.53 -13.64
CA LYS A 200 -22.94 6.29 -13.57
C LYS A 200 -23.97 5.62 -12.67
N LYS A 201 -24.11 4.29 -12.77
CA LYS A 201 -25.07 3.53 -11.97
C LYS A 201 -24.69 3.49 -10.48
N ILE A 202 -23.40 3.28 -10.16
CA ILE A 202 -22.88 3.20 -8.79
C ILE A 202 -22.91 4.57 -8.12
N PHE A 203 -22.36 5.60 -8.77
CA PHE A 203 -22.28 6.96 -8.23
C PHE A 203 -23.61 7.74 -8.35
N LYS A 204 -24.63 7.15 -9.00
CA LYS A 204 -25.94 7.77 -9.23
C LYS A 204 -25.82 9.16 -9.87
N THR A 205 -24.96 9.25 -10.89
CA THR A 205 -24.60 10.50 -11.58
C THR A 205 -24.59 10.34 -13.10
N ASP A 206 -24.27 11.42 -13.83
CA ASP A 206 -24.24 11.48 -15.28
C ASP A 206 -22.83 11.36 -15.87
N GLY A 207 -22.76 11.20 -17.20
CA GLY A 207 -21.48 11.09 -17.91
C GLY A 207 -20.63 12.36 -17.83
N LYS A 208 -21.27 13.54 -17.71
CA LYS A 208 -20.56 14.82 -17.57
C LYS A 208 -19.75 14.84 -16.26
N THR A 209 -20.35 14.35 -15.18
CA THR A 209 -19.70 14.26 -13.88
C THR A 209 -18.56 13.24 -13.88
N ILE A 210 -18.77 12.05 -14.47
CA ILE A 210 -17.70 11.04 -14.59
C ILE A 210 -16.52 11.59 -15.39
N ASN A 211 -16.78 12.21 -16.54
CA ASN A 211 -15.73 12.80 -17.37
C ASN A 211 -15.00 13.95 -16.65
N MET A 212 -15.73 14.78 -15.89
CA MET A 212 -15.11 15.82 -15.07
C MET A 212 -14.12 15.23 -14.06
N LEU A 213 -14.48 14.14 -13.37
CA LEU A 213 -13.58 13.48 -12.40
C LEU A 213 -12.34 12.92 -13.10
N ARG A 214 -12.49 12.26 -14.26
CA ARG A 214 -11.34 11.78 -15.05
C ARG A 214 -10.39 12.91 -15.45
N THR A 215 -10.93 14.00 -15.99
CA THR A 215 -10.12 15.16 -16.41
C THR A 215 -9.40 15.82 -15.23
N LYS A 216 -10.05 15.94 -14.07
CA LYS A 216 -9.43 16.56 -12.88
C LYS A 216 -8.36 15.71 -12.21
N LEU A 217 -8.38 14.40 -12.40
CA LEU A 217 -7.36 13.49 -11.87
C LEU A 217 -6.20 13.27 -12.84
N THR A 218 -6.37 13.60 -14.12
CA THR A 218 -5.31 13.46 -15.14
C THR A 218 -4.34 14.64 -15.14
N ASN A 219 -4.81 15.82 -14.73
CA ASN A 219 -4.08 17.09 -14.71
C ASN A 219 -3.59 17.42 -13.29
#